data_AF-A0A7Y9LEG0-F1
#
_entry.id   AF-A0A7Y9LEG0-F1
#
_cell.length_a   1.000
_cell.length_b   1.000
_cell.length_c   1.000
_cell.angle_alpha   90.00
_cell.angle_beta   90.00
_cell.angle_gamma   90.00
#
_symmetry.space_group_name_H-M   'P 1'
#
loop_
_entity.id
_entity.type
_entity.pdbx_description
1 polymer ?
#
loop_
_entity_poly.entity_id
_entity_poly.type
_entity_poly.pdbx_seq_one_letter_code
_entity_poly.pdbx_strand_id
1 'polypeptide(L)'
;MIKNLGAGWAAALVSLIIAGAGMSATLSGSATTDPVRLSFAAVLLGCYAALVGVVFTERTARTRLRCLLWGGGIPIMVGWLTAVVVAVDAGVPAGLLAGAPWLVGPVLVALTGRRLPAFQPYRWIRDRLADR
;
A
#
# COMPACT_ATOMS: atom_id res chain seq x y z
N MET A 1 4.58 19.69 -1.52
CA MET A 1 3.48 18.70 -1.41
C MET A 1 3.62 17.57 -2.43
N ILE A 2 3.80 17.86 -3.72
CA ILE A 2 3.89 16.85 -4.81
C ILE A 2 5.13 15.96 -4.69
N LYS A 3 6.30 16.50 -4.35
CA LYS A 3 7.55 15.72 -4.19
C LYS A 3 7.44 14.60 -3.14
N ASN A 4 6.77 14.88 -2.02
CA ASN A 4 6.60 13.90 -0.93
C ASN A 4 5.55 12.83 -1.28
N LEU A 5 4.59 13.16 -2.15
CA LEU A 5 3.56 12.24 -2.64
C LEU A 5 4.19 11.18 -3.56
N GLY A 6 5.03 11.63 -4.51
CA GLY A 6 5.75 10.73 -5.41
C GLY A 6 6.70 9.78 -4.67
N ALA A 7 7.41 10.27 -3.66
CA ALA A 7 8.29 9.43 -2.84
C ALA A 7 7.51 8.38 -2.03
N GLY A 8 6.37 8.75 -1.43
CA GLY A 8 5.51 7.81 -0.71
C GLY A 8 4.94 6.72 -1.63
N TRP A 9 4.54 7.09 -2.84
CA TRP A 9 4.07 6.14 -3.86
C TRP A 9 5.18 5.22 -4.36
N ALA A 10 6.38 5.75 -4.61
CA ALA A 10 7.53 4.94 -5.00
C ALA A 10 7.88 3.93 -3.90
N ALA A 11 7.90 4.36 -2.63
CA ALA A 11 8.15 3.46 -1.50
C ALA A 11 7.06 2.37 -1.38
N ALA A 12 5.79 2.74 -1.50
CA ALA A 12 4.68 1.79 -1.49
C ALA A 12 4.79 0.78 -2.64
N LEU A 13 5.08 1.24 -3.86
CA LEU A 13 5.24 0.38 -5.04
C LEU A 13 6.42 -0.59 -4.89
N VAL A 14 7.59 -0.09 -4.48
CA VAL A 14 8.78 -0.93 -4.24
C VAL A 14 8.49 -1.98 -3.17
N SER A 15 7.84 -1.58 -2.08
CA SER A 15 7.48 -2.50 -0.99
C SER A 15 6.51 -3.59 -1.46
N LEU A 16 5.59 -3.25 -2.36
CA LEU A 16 4.61 -4.17 -2.93
C LEU A 16 5.26 -5.15 -3.91
N ILE A 17 6.22 -4.70 -4.72
CA ILE A 17 7.01 -5.57 -5.60
C ILE A 17 7.83 -6.56 -4.79
N ILE A 18 8.52 -6.10 -3.75
CA ILE A 18 9.36 -6.96 -2.88
C ILE A 18 8.48 -7.98 -2.14
N ALA A 19 7.41 -7.51 -1.49
CA ALA A 19 6.52 -8.39 -0.74
C ALA A 19 5.76 -9.37 -1.66
N GLY A 20 5.37 -8.91 -2.85
CA GLY A 20 4.78 -9.75 -3.90
C GLY A 20 5.73 -10.84 -4.37
N ALA A 21 7.00 -10.50 -4.64
CA ALA A 21 8.02 -11.48 -5.03
C ALA A 21 8.26 -12.54 -3.94
N GLY A 22 8.32 -12.13 -2.68
CA GLY A 22 8.44 -13.06 -1.54
C GLY A 22 7.23 -14.00 -1.40
N MET A 23 6.02 -13.50 -1.63
CA MET A 23 4.82 -14.34 -1.64
C MET A 23 4.77 -15.27 -2.85
N SER A 24 5.16 -14.82 -4.04
CA SER A 24 5.25 -15.70 -5.21
C SER A 24 6.25 -16.84 -5.00
N ALA A 25 7.38 -16.58 -4.35
CA ALA A 25 8.39 -17.60 -4.03
C ALA A 25 7.90 -18.63 -2.99
N THR A 26 6.98 -18.25 -2.11
CA THR A 26 6.40 -19.16 -1.11
C THR A 26 5.17 -19.91 -1.63
N LEU A 27 4.46 -19.32 -2.60
CA LEU A 27 3.28 -19.94 -3.23
C LEU A 27 3.64 -20.87 -4.39
N SER A 28 4.78 -20.69 -5.05
CA SER A 28 5.24 -21.57 -6.15
C SER A 28 5.48 -23.03 -5.72
N GLY A 29 5.60 -23.30 -4.42
CA GLY A 29 5.66 -24.66 -3.85
C GLY A 29 4.29 -25.26 -3.46
N SER A 30 3.19 -24.53 -3.64
CA SER A 30 1.85 -24.95 -3.21
C SER A 30 0.96 -25.21 -4.43
N ALA A 31 0.60 -26.48 -4.65
CA ALA A 31 -0.16 -26.93 -5.83
C ALA A 31 -1.63 -26.46 -5.90
N THR A 32 -2.10 -25.66 -4.92
CA THR A 32 -3.49 -25.20 -4.85
C THR A 32 -3.57 -23.68 -4.74
N THR A 33 -4.05 -23.07 -5.81
CA THR A 33 -4.40 -21.65 -5.86
C THR A 33 -5.76 -21.46 -5.17
N ASP A 34 -5.74 -21.34 -3.84
CA ASP A 34 -6.94 -21.10 -3.04
C ASP A 34 -7.35 -19.61 -3.13
N PRO A 35 -8.56 -19.28 -3.62
CA PRO A 35 -9.08 -17.91 -3.69
C PRO A 35 -9.07 -17.17 -2.34
N VAL A 36 -9.24 -17.90 -1.25
CA VAL A 36 -9.21 -17.33 0.11
C VAL A 36 -7.79 -16.88 0.45
N ARG A 37 -6.78 -17.69 0.17
CA ARG A 37 -5.37 -17.35 0.42
C ARG A 37 -4.93 -16.15 -0.42
N LEU A 38 -5.36 -16.07 -1.67
CA LEU A 38 -5.10 -14.91 -2.54
C LEU A 38 -5.77 -13.64 -2.03
N SER A 39 -7.00 -13.74 -1.51
CA SER A 39 -7.72 -12.61 -0.91
C SER A 39 -6.99 -12.08 0.33
N PHE A 40 -6.55 -12.97 1.23
CA PHE A 40 -5.74 -12.59 2.39
C PHE A 40 -4.40 -11.96 2.00
N ALA A 41 -3.73 -12.51 0.98
CA ALA A 41 -2.49 -11.95 0.46
C ALA A 41 -2.70 -10.51 -0.08
N ALA A 42 -3.79 -10.27 -0.81
CA ALA A 42 -4.16 -8.94 -1.30
C ALA A 42 -4.46 -7.96 -0.15
N VAL A 43 -5.16 -8.40 0.91
CA VAL A 43 -5.37 -7.58 2.12
C VAL A 43 -4.04 -7.19 2.75
N LEU A 44 -3.16 -8.17 2.99
CA LEU A 44 -1.88 -7.94 3.66
C LEU A 44 -0.97 -7.03 2.84
N LEU A 45 -0.87 -7.25 1.52
CA LEU A 45 -0.11 -6.38 0.62
C LEU A 45 -0.69 -4.97 0.57
N GLY A 46 -2.02 -4.85 0.46
CA GLY A 46 -2.69 -3.55 0.45
C GLY A 46 -2.43 -2.77 1.74
N CYS A 47 -2.49 -3.44 2.89
CA CYS A 47 -2.17 -2.87 4.20
C CYS A 47 -0.70 -2.46 4.29
N TYR A 48 0.21 -3.34 3.90
CA TYR A 48 1.64 -3.09 3.96
C TYR A 48 2.06 -1.90 3.08
N ALA A 49 1.64 -1.90 1.81
CA ALA A 49 1.92 -0.80 0.89
C ALA A 49 1.32 0.53 1.39
N ALA A 50 0.10 0.51 1.95
CA ALA A 50 -0.51 1.70 2.52
C ALA A 50 0.23 2.24 3.75
N LEU A 51 0.67 1.35 4.62
CA LEU A 51 1.45 1.70 5.81
C LEU A 51 2.79 2.30 5.40
N VAL A 52 3.52 1.67 4.48
CA VAL A 52 4.81 2.19 3.97
C VAL A 52 4.63 3.59 3.38
N GLY A 53 3.62 3.78 2.53
CA GLY A 53 3.33 5.07 1.91
C GLY A 53 3.07 6.19 2.93
N VAL A 54 2.33 5.91 4.00
CA VAL A 54 2.10 6.91 5.06
C VAL A 54 3.27 7.09 6.00
N VAL A 55 3.96 6.02 6.39
CA VAL A 55 5.11 6.08 7.30
C VAL A 55 6.24 6.91 6.71
N PHE A 56 6.44 6.87 5.39
CA PHE A 56 7.43 7.68 4.68
C PHE A 56 7.10 9.19 4.64
N THR A 57 5.88 9.58 5.03
CA THR A 57 5.43 10.98 5.03
C THR A 57 5.51 11.63 6.41
N GLU A 58 5.71 12.95 6.42
CA GLU A 58 5.82 13.72 7.67
C GLU A 58 4.54 13.71 8.50
N ARG A 59 4.69 13.43 9.81
CA ARG A 59 3.57 13.33 10.76
C ARG A 59 2.77 14.62 10.88
N THR A 60 3.44 15.77 10.88
CA THR A 60 2.85 17.12 11.03
C THR A 60 1.90 17.47 9.88
N ALA A 61 2.09 16.87 8.70
CA ALA A 61 1.29 17.15 7.52
C ALA A 61 0.11 16.18 7.31
N ARG A 62 -0.09 15.20 8.21
CA ARG A 62 -1.09 14.13 8.08
C ARG A 62 -2.51 14.57 8.44
N THR A 63 -3.34 14.70 7.41
CA THR A 63 -4.81 14.73 7.52
C THR A 63 -5.39 13.41 6.99
N ARG A 64 -6.65 13.09 7.30
CA ARG A 64 -7.29 11.84 6.81
C ARG A 64 -7.19 11.71 5.29
N LEU A 65 -7.51 12.79 4.58
CA LEU A 65 -7.43 12.85 3.11
C LEU A 65 -6.00 12.67 2.60
N ARG A 66 -5.01 13.31 3.25
CA ARG A 66 -3.60 13.16 2.86
C ARG A 66 -3.07 11.76 3.14
N CYS A 67 -3.46 11.13 4.25
CA CYS A 67 -3.12 9.73 4.52
C CYS A 67 -3.69 8.79 3.45
N LEU A 68 -4.93 9.03 3.02
CA LEU A 68 -5.55 8.27 1.92
C LEU A 68 -4.80 8.50 0.60
N LEU A 69 -4.40 9.73 0.28
CA LEU A 69 -3.66 10.01 -0.95
C LEU A 69 -2.24 9.44 -0.93
N TRP A 70 -1.56 9.47 0.21
CA TRP A 70 -0.17 9.00 0.33
C TRP A 70 -0.04 7.49 0.44
N GLY A 71 -0.85 6.86 1.29
CA GLY A 71 -0.83 5.41 1.48
C GLY A 71 -1.82 4.67 0.59
N GLY A 72 -2.96 5.28 0.28
CA GLY A 72 -4.03 4.60 -0.46
C GLY A 72 -3.86 4.58 -1.98
N GLY A 73 -3.06 5.48 -2.56
CA GLY A 73 -2.95 5.61 -4.02
C GLY A 73 -2.58 4.30 -4.74
N ILE A 74 -1.48 3.66 -4.31
CA ILE A 74 -1.00 2.41 -4.93
C ILE A 74 -1.97 1.24 -4.70
N PRO A 75 -2.42 0.91 -3.47
CA PRO A 75 -3.37 -0.17 -3.27
C PRO A 75 -4.70 0.03 -4.01
N ILE A 76 -5.21 1.27 -4.06
CA ILE A 76 -6.45 1.56 -4.82
C ILE A 76 -6.24 1.31 -6.30
N MET A 77 -5.12 1.75 -6.88
CA MET A 77 -4.79 1.50 -8.28
C MET A 77 -4.68 0.00 -8.59
N VAL A 78 -3.98 -0.76 -7.73
CA VAL A 78 -3.84 -2.21 -7.89
C VAL A 78 -5.19 -2.92 -7.73
N GLY A 79 -6.02 -2.50 -6.78
CA GLY A 79 -7.37 -3.03 -6.61
C GLY A 79 -8.27 -2.76 -7.81
N TRP A 80 -8.18 -1.56 -8.39
CA TRP A 80 -8.89 -1.21 -9.63
C TRP A 80 -8.44 -2.06 -10.81
N LEU A 81 -7.13 -2.22 -11.01
CA LEU A 81 -6.59 -3.06 -12.08
C LEU A 81 -7.04 -4.52 -11.91
N THR A 82 -7.00 -5.03 -10.67
CA THR A 82 -7.47 -6.38 -10.35
C THR A 82 -8.94 -6.54 -10.67
N ALA A 83 -9.79 -5.57 -10.29
CA ALA A 83 -11.21 -5.60 -10.57
C ALA A 83 -11.51 -5.59 -12.07
N VAL A 84 -10.81 -4.78 -12.85
CA VAL A 84 -10.98 -4.72 -14.31
C VAL A 84 -10.56 -6.03 -14.96
N VAL A 85 -9.38 -6.55 -14.62
CA VAL A 85 -8.85 -7.80 -15.20
C VAL A 85 -9.80 -8.97 -14.92
N VAL A 86 -10.26 -9.12 -13.68
CA VAL A 86 -11.18 -10.21 -13.32
C VAL A 86 -12.59 -9.97 -13.87
N ALA A 87 -13.06 -8.72 -13.98
CA ALA A 87 -14.37 -8.42 -14.55
C ALA A 87 -14.47 -8.78 -16.04
N VAL A 88 -13.37 -8.63 -16.79
CA VAL A 88 -13.31 -9.00 -18.21
C VAL A 88 -13.44 -10.51 -18.41
N ASP A 89 -12.94 -11.31 -17.47
CA ASP A 89 -12.89 -12.77 -17.58
C ASP A 89 -14.10 -13.47 -16.91
N ALA A 90 -14.47 -13.02 -15.71
CA ALA A 90 -15.45 -13.69 -14.84
C ALA A 90 -16.68 -12.81 -14.51
N GLY A 91 -16.80 -11.63 -15.12
CA GLY A 91 -17.93 -10.72 -14.95
C GLY A 91 -17.77 -9.71 -13.80
N VAL A 92 -18.56 -8.64 -13.86
CA VAL A 92 -18.46 -7.48 -12.95
C VAL A 92 -18.53 -7.84 -11.46
N PRO A 93 -19.44 -8.71 -10.98
CA PRO A 93 -19.50 -9.04 -9.55
C PRO A 93 -18.22 -9.73 -9.05
N ALA A 94 -17.64 -10.63 -9.84
CA ALA A 94 -16.40 -11.31 -9.51
C ALA A 94 -15.22 -10.32 -9.48
N GLY A 95 -15.17 -9.38 -10.44
CA GLY A 95 -14.18 -8.31 -10.46
C GLY A 95 -14.23 -7.43 -9.21
N LEU A 96 -15.40 -6.99 -8.80
CA LEU A 96 -15.56 -6.17 -7.59
C LEU A 96 -15.12 -6.93 -6.33
N LEU A 97 -15.47 -8.21 -6.21
CA LEU A 97 -15.05 -9.06 -5.09
C LEU A 97 -13.53 -9.28 -5.07
N ALA A 98 -12.89 -9.42 -6.23
CA ALA A 98 -11.44 -9.58 -6.33
C ALA A 98 -10.67 -8.27 -6.04
N GLY A 99 -11.24 -7.11 -6.38
CA GLY A 99 -10.64 -5.80 -6.11
C GLY A 99 -10.81 -5.32 -4.67
N ALA A 100 -11.92 -5.68 -4.00
CA ALA A 100 -12.27 -5.19 -2.67
C ALA A 100 -11.19 -5.42 -1.57
N PRO A 101 -10.50 -6.58 -1.50
CA PRO A 101 -9.44 -6.82 -0.52
C PRO A 101 -8.35 -5.74 -0.48
N TRP A 102 -8.03 -5.14 -1.62
CA TRP A 102 -7.00 -4.10 -1.73
C TRP A 102 -7.36 -2.80 -1.03
N LEU A 103 -8.65 -2.55 -0.79
CA LEU A 103 -9.16 -1.33 -0.17
C LEU A 103 -9.02 -1.32 1.35
N VAL A 104 -8.77 -2.48 1.98
CA VAL A 104 -8.61 -2.60 3.43
C VAL A 104 -7.45 -1.73 3.94
N GLY A 105 -6.30 -1.77 3.26
CA GLY A 105 -5.14 -0.95 3.61
C GLY A 105 -5.40 0.57 3.56
N PRO A 106 -5.90 1.12 2.43
CA PRO A 106 -6.32 2.52 2.33
C PRO A 106 -7.30 2.95 3.43
N VAL A 107 -8.31 2.13 3.72
CA VAL A 107 -9.30 2.42 4.78
C VAL A 107 -8.62 2.45 6.15
N LEU A 108 -7.81 1.45 6.49
CA LEU A 108 -7.07 1.40 7.74
C LEU A 108 -6.16 2.62 7.91
N VAL A 109 -5.47 3.02 6.86
CA VAL A 109 -4.53 4.15 6.90
C VAL A 109 -5.26 5.50 6.93
N ALA A 110 -6.45 5.63 6.33
CA ALA A 110 -7.28 6.82 6.51
C ALA A 110 -7.76 6.98 7.96
N LEU A 111 -8.09 5.87 8.63
CA LEU A 111 -8.56 5.84 10.02
C LEU A 111 -7.41 6.04 11.03
N THR A 112 -6.28 5.39 10.81
CA THR A 112 -5.19 5.27 11.80
C THR A 112 -3.93 6.06 11.44
N GLY A 113 -3.77 6.51 10.20
CA GLY A 113 -2.52 7.06 9.66
C GLY A 113 -1.97 8.28 10.42
N ARG A 114 -2.84 9.06 11.06
CA ARG A 114 -2.44 10.20 11.92
C ARG A 114 -1.71 9.76 13.19
N ARG A 115 -2.02 8.57 13.71
CA ARG A 115 -1.42 8.01 14.92
C ARG A 115 -0.10 7.29 14.65
N LEU A 116 0.11 6.83 13.43
CA LEU A 116 1.32 6.10 13.04
C LEU A 116 2.59 6.94 13.22
N PRO A 117 3.74 6.30 13.54
CA PRO A 117 5.02 6.99 13.52
C PRO A 117 5.38 7.48 12.10
N ALA A 118 6.26 8.47 12.00
CA ALA A 118 6.88 8.86 10.75
C ALA A 118 8.31 8.35 10.74
N PHE A 119 8.70 7.68 9.66
CA PHE A 119 10.08 7.31 9.43
C PHE A 119 10.76 8.52 8.81
N GLN A 120 11.54 9.25 9.61
CA GLN A 120 12.39 10.35 9.13
C GLN A 120 13.84 9.88 9.09
N PRO A 121 14.29 9.24 7.99
CA PRO A 121 15.68 8.79 7.87
C PRO A 121 16.67 9.98 7.86
N TYR A 122 16.19 11.21 7.66
CA TYR A 122 17.02 12.41 7.54
C TYR A 122 16.97 13.36 8.74
N ARG A 123 16.24 13.07 9.83
CA ARG A 123 16.23 14.00 10.98
C ARG A 123 17.65 14.15 11.55
N TRP A 124 18.33 13.04 11.78
CA TRP A 124 19.70 13.03 12.30
C TRP A 124 20.75 13.66 11.37
N ILE A 125 20.56 13.60 10.04
CA ILE A 125 21.49 14.17 9.04
C ILE A 125 21.21 15.66 8.89
N ARG A 126 19.93 16.05 8.88
CA ARG A 126 19.53 17.45 8.80
C ARG A 126 19.92 18.21 10.06
N ASP A 127 19.78 17.60 11.23
CA ASP A 127 20.19 18.21 12.50
C ASP A 127 21.73 18.37 12.53
N ARG A 128 22.50 17.37 12.07
CA ARG A 128 23.97 17.49 11.92
C ARG A 128 24.44 18.50 10.87
N LEU A 129 23.63 18.79 9.86
CA LEU A 129 23.92 19.80 8.83
C LEU A 129 23.46 21.21 9.24
N ALA A 130 22.54 21.34 10.20
CA ALA A 130 22.08 22.61 10.73
C ALA A 130 22.98 23.15 11.85
N ASP A 131 23.72 22.27 12.54
CA ASP A 131 24.74 22.61 13.54
C ASP A 131 26.12 22.98 12.94
N ARG A 132 26.20 23.19 11.62
CA ARG A 132 27.39 23.68 10.89
C ARG A 132 27.08 24.99 10.19
#